data_AF-A0A933QY75-F1
#
_entry.id   AF-A0A933QY75-F1
#
_cell.length_a   1.000
_cell.length_b   1.000
_cell.length_c   1.000
_cell.angle_alpha   90.00
_cell.angle_beta   90.00
_cell.angle_gamma   90.00
#
_symmetry.space_group_name_H-M   'P 1'
#
loop_
_entity.id
_entity.type
_entity.pdbx_description
1 polymer ?
#
loop_
_entity_poly.entity_id
_entity_poly.type
_entity_poly.pdbx_seq_one_letter_code
_entity_poly.pdbx_strand_id
1 'polypeptide(L)'
;MENRSTTNWRLRIGFVLSAMIGIAWGLLLGWTEIRVNAWLSPWYVLFVGMPIAFFGSMIVGMVAHRMLLSWHKFARLLVSLLMVAVGFPIGLLYGVFAHGYEPFQLIQESGPTVWYLEWAIAILGLFGGMWPRWTVPFLKLFGRFGAWLSQGPLAILRWIGDRTLGTFETIGHAIFWLPTQAYRKVTSLFQRPTTTRERETPASTPAPTTAPEPPSAPRPPRTTTLRRRAKMLKPRKAPVVARNNGHNGDSLRLTGVVEDRCPYCLDVVKKKDPRGVKKCEVCGTPHHADCWAITGKCQVPHLNT
;
A
#
# COMPACT_ATOMS: atom_id res chain seq x y z
N MET A 1 -48.98 20.94 8.06
CA MET A 1 -47.75 21.75 7.98
C MET A 1 -46.77 21.18 8.98
N GLU A 2 -45.84 20.34 8.51
CA GLU A 2 -44.88 19.66 9.37
C GLU A 2 -43.75 20.62 9.76
N ASN A 3 -43.40 20.63 11.04
CA ASN A 3 -42.62 21.69 11.68
C ASN A 3 -41.15 21.60 11.22
N ARG A 4 -40.73 22.42 10.24
CA ARG A 4 -39.34 22.48 9.72
C ARG A 4 -38.27 22.66 10.79
N SER A 5 -38.63 23.16 11.98
CA SER A 5 -37.70 23.32 13.10
C SER A 5 -37.23 21.98 13.67
N THR A 6 -38.09 20.96 13.72
CA THR A 6 -37.74 19.65 14.31
C THR A 6 -36.82 18.84 13.40
N THR A 7 -36.91 19.00 12.08
CA THR A 7 -36.04 18.35 11.11
C THR A 7 -34.61 18.88 11.17
N ASN A 8 -34.43 20.20 11.32
CA ASN A 8 -33.11 20.81 11.44
C ASN A 8 -32.40 20.41 12.75
N TRP A 9 -33.14 20.23 13.85
CA TRP A 9 -32.57 19.82 15.12
C TRP A 9 -32.07 18.38 15.10
N ARG A 10 -32.85 17.45 14.52
CA ARG A 10 -32.45 16.04 14.36
C ARG A 10 -31.20 15.91 13.49
N LEU A 11 -31.07 16.73 12.45
CA LEU A 11 -29.92 16.71 11.54
C LEU A 11 -28.64 17.22 12.24
N ARG A 12 -28.75 18.25 13.09
CA ARG A 12 -27.62 18.74 13.90
C ARG A 12 -27.16 17.73 14.95
N ILE A 13 -28.09 17.09 15.65
CA ILE A 13 -27.77 16.04 16.63
C ILE A 13 -27.14 14.83 15.93
N GLY A 14 -27.69 14.41 14.79
CA GLY A 14 -27.13 13.31 13.99
C GLY A 14 -25.69 13.60 13.55
N PHE A 15 -25.42 14.83 13.10
CA PHE A 15 -24.07 15.25 12.72
C PHE A 15 -23.09 15.21 13.90
N VAL A 16 -23.48 15.76 15.06
CA VAL A 16 -22.62 15.78 16.26
C VAL A 16 -22.35 14.37 16.78
N LEU A 17 -23.36 13.52 16.86
CA LEU A 17 -23.19 12.12 17.28
C LEU A 17 -22.30 11.34 16.30
N SER A 18 -22.49 11.53 14.99
CA SER A 18 -21.66 10.86 14.00
C SER A 18 -20.20 11.34 14.05
N ALA A 19 -19.97 12.63 14.32
CA ALA A 19 -18.64 13.19 14.53
C ALA A 19 -17.98 12.63 15.80
N MET A 20 -18.71 12.56 16.92
CA MET A 20 -18.20 11.99 18.17
C MET A 20 -17.87 10.51 18.05
N ILE A 21 -18.73 9.73 17.38
CA ILE A 21 -18.49 8.31 17.11
C ILE A 21 -17.26 8.14 16.19
N GLY A 22 -17.13 8.98 15.15
CA GLY A 22 -15.96 8.98 14.28
C GLY A 22 -14.65 9.28 15.03
N ILE A 23 -14.67 10.27 15.93
CA ILE A 23 -13.50 10.63 16.76
C ILE A 23 -13.17 9.51 17.76
N ALA A 24 -14.17 8.97 18.46
CA ALA A 24 -13.99 7.89 19.41
C ALA A 24 -13.44 6.62 18.73
N TRP A 25 -13.93 6.30 17.52
CA TRP A 25 -13.45 5.19 16.73
C TRP A 25 -12.02 5.42 16.21
N GLY A 26 -11.70 6.64 15.77
CA GLY A 26 -10.34 7.02 15.37
C GLY A 26 -9.32 6.91 16.52
N LEU A 27 -9.71 7.34 17.72
CA LEU A 27 -8.87 7.22 18.92
C LEU A 27 -8.70 5.76 19.36
N LEU A 28 -9.76 4.96 19.30
CA LEU A 28 -9.71 3.53 19.63
C LEU A 28 -8.80 2.78 18.65
N LEU A 29 -8.95 3.03 17.34
CA LEU A 29 -8.12 2.45 16.30
C LEU A 29 -6.66 2.87 16.45
N GLY A 30 -6.38 4.16 16.66
CA GLY A 30 -5.02 4.65 16.89
C GLY A 30 -4.38 4.04 18.14
N TRP A 31 -5.14 3.89 19.24
CA TRP A 31 -4.67 3.22 20.46
C TRP A 31 -4.35 1.73 20.20
N THR A 32 -5.25 1.02 19.52
CA THR A 32 -5.04 -0.39 19.20
C THR A 32 -3.90 -0.59 18.21
N GLU A 33 -3.74 0.32 17.24
CA GLU A 33 -2.58 0.34 16.35
C GLU A 33 -1.32 0.50 17.16
N ILE A 34 -1.16 1.53 18.00
CA ILE A 34 0.04 1.76 18.81
C ILE A 34 0.46 0.52 19.61
N ARG A 35 -0.48 -0.23 20.20
CA ARG A 35 -0.16 -1.46 20.96
C ARG A 35 0.20 -2.67 20.09
N VAL A 36 -0.45 -2.83 18.94
CA VAL A 36 -0.13 -3.91 17.99
C VAL A 36 1.17 -3.57 17.23
N ASN A 37 1.47 -2.28 17.06
CA ASN A 37 2.62 -1.75 16.33
C ASN A 37 3.95 -2.09 17.00
N ALA A 38 4.04 -2.23 18.33
CA ALA A 38 5.35 -2.48 18.96
C ALA A 38 6.03 -3.79 18.50
N TRP A 39 5.27 -4.75 17.96
CA TRP A 39 5.79 -6.02 17.41
C TRP A 39 5.56 -6.20 15.91
N LEU A 40 4.49 -5.61 15.36
CA LEU A 40 4.16 -5.69 13.94
C LEU A 40 4.54 -4.44 13.13
N SER A 41 5.04 -3.37 13.76
CA SER A 41 5.34 -2.07 13.13
C SER A 41 6.17 -2.16 11.86
N PRO A 42 7.30 -2.88 11.83
CA PRO A 42 8.10 -2.94 10.61
C PRO A 42 7.31 -3.56 9.46
N TRP A 43 6.53 -4.60 9.75
CA TRP A 43 5.73 -5.32 8.77
C TRP A 43 4.48 -4.54 8.37
N TYR A 44 3.81 -3.86 9.30
CA TYR A 44 2.64 -3.05 8.99
C TYR A 44 3.03 -1.81 8.19
N VAL A 45 4.13 -1.13 8.55
CA VAL A 45 4.68 0.00 7.79
C VAL A 45 5.11 -0.46 6.39
N LEU A 46 5.79 -1.60 6.26
CA LEU A 46 6.24 -2.08 4.94
C LEU A 46 5.12 -2.62 4.05
N PHE A 47 4.16 -3.37 4.59
CA PHE A 47 3.17 -4.11 3.81
C PHE A 47 1.79 -3.46 3.77
N VAL A 48 1.50 -2.51 4.67
CA VAL A 48 0.19 -1.83 4.73
C VAL A 48 0.37 -0.32 4.60
N GLY A 49 1.18 0.30 5.46
CA GLY A 49 1.43 1.74 5.47
C GLY A 49 2.04 2.26 4.16
N MET A 50 3.14 1.66 3.70
CA MET A 50 3.81 2.06 2.46
C MET A 50 2.93 1.85 1.22
N PRO A 51 2.27 0.68 1.04
CA PRO A 51 1.33 0.51 -0.07
C PRO A 51 0.17 1.48 -0.02
N ILE A 52 -0.45 1.72 1.14
CA ILE A 52 -1.55 2.69 1.27
C ILE A 52 -1.07 4.11 0.99
N ALA A 53 0.08 4.52 1.52
CA ALA A 53 0.67 5.83 1.24
C ALA A 53 1.03 5.98 -0.24
N PHE A 54 1.59 4.94 -0.86
CA PHE A 54 1.92 4.91 -2.28
C PHE A 54 0.68 4.97 -3.16
N PHE A 55 -0.30 4.09 -2.96
CA PHE A 55 -1.53 4.07 -3.75
C PHE A 55 -2.42 5.28 -3.48
N GLY A 56 -2.51 5.74 -2.22
CA GLY A 56 -3.21 6.95 -1.83
C GLY A 56 -2.61 8.18 -2.48
N SER A 57 -1.28 8.34 -2.45
CA SER A 57 -0.60 9.44 -3.14
C SER A 57 -0.69 9.30 -4.67
N MET A 58 -0.75 8.09 -5.23
CA MET A 58 -0.96 7.87 -6.66
C MET A 58 -2.38 8.26 -7.10
N ILE A 59 -3.42 7.94 -6.32
CA ILE A 59 -4.81 8.32 -6.60
C ILE A 59 -4.98 9.83 -6.45
N VAL A 60 -4.49 10.42 -5.35
CA VAL A 60 -4.49 11.87 -5.15
C VAL A 60 -3.72 12.55 -6.28
N GLY A 61 -2.56 12.00 -6.67
CA GLY A 61 -1.76 12.46 -7.80
C GLY A 61 -2.47 12.34 -9.15
N MET A 62 -3.25 11.28 -9.39
CA MET A 62 -4.05 11.11 -10.61
C MET A 62 -5.24 12.06 -10.65
N VAL A 63 -5.96 12.24 -9.54
CA VAL A 63 -7.07 13.19 -9.42
C VAL A 63 -6.54 14.62 -9.59
N ALA A 64 -5.46 14.95 -8.87
CA ALA A 64 -4.76 16.21 -9.00
C ALA A 64 -4.27 16.40 -10.44
N HIS A 65 -3.62 15.43 -11.08
CA HIS A 65 -3.16 15.54 -12.48
C HIS A 65 -4.33 15.78 -13.43
N ARG A 66 -5.45 15.09 -13.26
CA ARG A 66 -6.64 15.24 -14.12
C ARG A 66 -7.26 16.63 -13.96
N MET A 67 -7.27 17.18 -12.75
CA MET A 67 -7.71 18.55 -12.49
C MET A 67 -6.67 19.59 -12.96
N LEU A 68 -5.38 19.33 -12.73
CA LEU A 68 -4.23 20.20 -13.04
C LEU A 68 -3.97 20.33 -14.55
N LEU A 69 -4.43 19.38 -15.38
CA LEU A 69 -4.40 19.50 -16.84
C LEU A 69 -5.22 20.69 -17.34
N SER A 70 -6.25 21.10 -16.60
CA SER A 70 -7.04 22.31 -16.90
C SER A 70 -6.49 23.58 -16.25
N TRP A 71 -5.49 23.46 -15.35
CA TRP A 71 -4.97 24.58 -14.57
C TRP A 71 -3.75 25.24 -15.23
N HIS A 72 -3.67 26.56 -15.06
CA HIS A 72 -2.54 27.36 -15.49
C HIS A 72 -1.25 26.87 -14.83
N LYS A 73 -0.13 26.86 -15.57
CA LYS A 73 1.16 26.28 -15.12
C LYS A 73 1.60 26.78 -13.74
N PHE A 74 1.32 28.05 -13.43
CA PHE A 74 1.63 28.69 -12.16
C PHE A 74 0.85 28.11 -10.98
N ALA A 75 -0.46 27.85 -11.14
CA ALA A 75 -1.27 27.25 -10.10
C ALA A 75 -0.81 25.83 -9.77
N ARG A 76 -0.28 25.09 -10.75
CA ARG A 76 0.32 23.77 -10.50
C ARG A 76 1.58 23.86 -9.66
N LEU A 77 2.47 24.80 -10.00
CA LEU A 77 3.70 25.02 -9.24
C LEU A 77 3.37 25.38 -7.79
N LEU A 78 2.40 26.27 -7.58
CA LEU A 78 1.99 26.72 -6.25
C LEU A 78 1.41 25.58 -5.40
N VAL A 79 0.53 24.75 -5.96
CA VAL A 79 -0.05 23.60 -5.24
C VAL A 79 1.02 22.56 -4.90
N SER A 80 1.95 22.28 -5.82
CA SER A 80 3.06 21.37 -5.55
C SER A 80 3.97 21.91 -4.44
N LEU A 81 4.32 23.19 -4.49
CA LEU A 81 5.11 23.85 -3.43
C LEU A 81 4.40 23.79 -2.08
N LEU A 82 3.09 24.02 -2.05
CA LEU A 82 2.30 24.01 -0.82
C LEU A 82 2.17 22.59 -0.25
N MET A 83 2.01 21.57 -1.09
CA MET A 83 2.03 20.17 -0.66
C MET A 83 3.38 19.75 -0.08
N VAL A 84 4.49 20.18 -0.66
CA VAL A 84 5.83 19.90 -0.11
C VAL A 84 6.04 20.66 1.20
N ALA A 85 5.74 21.96 1.21
CA ALA A 85 5.95 22.82 2.37
C ALA A 85 5.08 22.45 3.58
N VAL A 86 3.89 21.87 3.36
CA VAL A 86 2.96 21.48 4.44
C VAL A 86 3.04 19.98 4.75
N GLY A 87 3.17 19.14 3.72
CA GLY A 87 3.22 17.68 3.88
C GLY A 87 4.49 17.22 4.60
N PHE A 88 5.64 17.82 4.28
CA PHE A 88 6.92 17.45 4.91
C PHE A 88 6.94 17.72 6.43
N PRO A 89 6.58 18.93 6.92
CA PRO A 89 6.52 19.17 8.37
C PRO A 89 5.52 18.27 9.11
N ILE A 90 4.37 17.97 8.51
CA ILE A 90 3.36 17.10 9.13
C ILE A 90 3.88 15.65 9.25
N GLY A 91 4.54 15.13 8.21
CA GLY A 91 5.16 13.80 8.26
C GLY A 91 6.25 13.71 9.34
N LEU A 92 7.06 14.77 9.47
CA LEU A 92 8.11 14.87 10.48
C LEU A 92 7.52 14.96 11.90
N LEU A 93 6.48 15.79 12.10
CA LEU A 93 5.74 15.86 13.36
C LEU A 93 5.17 14.49 13.74
N TYR A 94 4.55 13.79 12.78
CA TYR A 94 3.97 12.48 13.04
C TYR A 94 5.04 11.48 13.49
N GLY A 95 6.21 11.44 12.83
CA GLY A 95 7.32 10.57 13.23
C GLY A 95 7.84 10.85 14.65
N VAL A 96 7.93 12.13 15.02
CA VAL A 96 8.35 12.56 16.37
C VAL A 96 7.31 12.17 17.42
N PHE A 97 6.03 12.50 17.20
CA PHE A 97 4.97 12.27 18.19
C PHE A 97 4.56 10.80 18.30
N ALA A 98 4.49 10.06 17.19
CA ALA A 98 3.98 8.69 17.20
C ALA A 98 5.01 7.67 17.70
N HIS A 99 6.30 7.97 17.61
CA HIS A 99 7.36 7.01 17.92
C HIS A 99 8.31 7.48 19.02
N GLY A 100 8.15 8.71 19.53
CA GLY A 100 8.98 9.24 20.61
C GLY A 100 10.44 9.41 20.22
N TYR A 101 10.76 9.40 18.92
CA TYR A 101 12.11 9.68 18.46
C TYR A 101 12.47 11.13 18.79
N GLU A 102 13.64 11.33 19.38
CA GLU A 102 14.22 12.67 19.37
C GLU A 102 14.37 13.12 17.91
N PRO A 103 13.85 14.32 17.54
CA PRO A 103 13.85 14.79 16.16
C PRO A 103 15.25 14.73 15.53
N PHE A 104 16.27 14.95 16.34
CA PHE A 104 17.66 14.94 15.93
C PHE A 104 18.15 13.53 15.54
N GLN A 105 17.82 12.49 16.32
CA GLN A 105 18.15 11.09 16.00
C GLN A 105 17.42 10.60 14.75
N LEU A 106 16.13 10.96 14.59
CA LEU A 106 15.37 10.62 13.39
C LEU A 106 16.03 11.22 12.13
N ILE A 107 16.44 12.49 12.20
CA ILE A 107 17.15 13.17 11.10
C ILE A 107 18.56 12.57 10.89
N GLN A 108 19.24 12.09 11.93
CA GLN A 108 20.58 11.53 11.78
C GLN A 108 20.57 10.12 11.19
N GLU A 109 19.68 9.25 11.65
CA GLU A 109 19.62 7.84 11.24
C GLU A 109 18.81 7.63 9.96
N SER A 110 17.67 8.33 9.84
CA SER A 110 16.78 8.18 8.69
C SER A 110 16.89 9.34 7.71
N GLY A 111 17.42 10.50 8.13
CA GLY A 111 17.45 11.71 7.30
C GLY A 111 18.15 11.52 5.97
N PRO A 112 19.31 10.86 5.84
CA PRO A 112 19.90 10.62 4.52
C PRO A 112 18.97 9.78 3.65
N THR A 113 18.43 8.68 4.19
CA THR A 113 17.61 7.71 3.45
C THR A 113 16.26 8.28 3.03
N VAL A 114 15.58 8.98 3.94
CA VAL A 114 14.31 9.67 3.69
C VAL A 114 14.52 10.83 2.73
N TRP A 115 15.60 11.61 2.88
CA TRP A 115 15.94 12.70 1.98
C TRP A 115 16.24 12.17 0.56
N TYR A 116 17.04 11.10 0.42
CA TYR A 116 17.29 10.49 -0.89
C TYR A 116 16.01 9.90 -1.51
N LEU A 117 15.12 9.31 -0.72
CA LEU A 117 13.87 8.75 -1.21
C LEU A 117 12.89 9.85 -1.65
N GLU A 118 12.74 10.92 -0.87
CA GLU A 118 11.92 12.07 -1.23
C GLU A 118 12.46 12.78 -2.46
N TRP A 119 13.77 13.03 -2.54
CA TRP A 119 14.37 13.62 -3.74
C TRP A 119 14.25 12.69 -4.95
N ALA A 120 14.41 11.38 -4.78
CA ALA A 120 14.20 10.44 -5.86
C ALA A 120 12.76 10.47 -6.37
N ILE A 121 11.76 10.50 -5.48
CA ILE A 121 10.34 10.60 -5.84
C ILE A 121 10.02 11.95 -6.48
N ALA A 122 10.56 13.05 -5.95
CA ALA A 122 10.37 14.39 -6.49
C ALA A 122 10.98 14.53 -7.89
N ILE A 123 12.21 14.02 -8.08
CA ILE A 123 12.89 13.99 -9.39
C ILE A 123 12.10 13.11 -10.36
N LEU A 124 11.70 11.90 -9.96
CA LEU A 124 10.86 11.01 -10.79
C LEU A 124 9.53 11.66 -11.17
N GLY A 125 8.88 12.38 -10.24
CA GLY A 125 7.65 13.13 -10.49
C GLY A 125 7.86 14.30 -11.46
N LEU A 126 8.97 15.04 -11.32
CA LEU A 126 9.31 16.18 -12.17
C LEU A 126 9.65 15.74 -13.60
N PHE A 127 10.52 14.73 -13.75
CA PHE A 127 10.82 14.11 -15.04
C PHE A 127 9.59 13.45 -15.65
N GLY A 128 8.76 12.83 -14.82
CA GLY A 128 7.53 12.18 -15.25
C GLY A 128 6.45 13.13 -15.75
N GLY A 129 6.36 14.33 -15.17
CA GLY A 129 5.50 15.41 -15.65
C GLY A 129 6.05 16.10 -16.90
N MET A 130 7.37 16.19 -17.05
CA MET A 130 8.02 16.78 -18.23
C MET A 130 7.99 15.87 -19.47
N TRP A 131 8.11 14.54 -19.30
CA TRP A 131 8.12 13.56 -20.39
C TRP A 131 7.05 12.47 -20.22
N PRO A 132 5.75 12.81 -20.36
CA PRO A 132 4.65 11.86 -20.16
C PRO A 132 4.70 10.65 -21.10
N ARG A 133 5.34 10.77 -22.28
CA ARG A 133 5.51 9.65 -23.22
C ARG A 133 6.34 8.50 -22.63
N TRP A 134 7.27 8.80 -21.72
CA TRP A 134 8.13 7.78 -21.11
C TRP A 134 7.50 7.17 -19.84
N THR A 135 6.73 7.94 -19.07
CA THR A 135 6.14 7.48 -17.80
C THR A 135 4.83 6.72 -17.94
N VAL A 136 4.02 7.02 -18.96
CA VAL A 136 2.75 6.30 -19.21
C VAL A 136 2.92 4.77 -19.33
N PRO A 137 3.90 4.20 -20.06
CA PRO A 137 4.08 2.75 -20.09
C PRO A 137 4.47 2.15 -18.74
N PHE A 138 5.28 2.86 -17.94
CA PHE A 138 5.62 2.43 -16.57
C PHE A 138 4.42 2.47 -15.63
N LEU A 139 3.64 3.54 -15.64
CA LEU A 139 2.39 3.65 -14.88
C LEU A 139 1.39 2.56 -15.26
N LYS A 140 1.29 2.19 -16.55
CA LYS A 140 0.46 1.05 -16.98
C LYS A 140 0.99 -0.29 -16.47
N LEU A 141 2.31 -0.48 -16.46
CA LEU A 141 2.94 -1.69 -15.95
C LEU A 141 2.72 -1.83 -14.44
N PHE A 142 3.01 -0.78 -13.67
CA PHE A 142 2.77 -0.74 -12.22
C PHE A 142 1.29 -0.80 -11.87
N GLY A 143 0.41 -0.18 -12.65
CA GLY A 143 -1.04 -0.30 -12.48
C GLY A 143 -1.53 -1.74 -12.69
N ARG A 144 -1.00 -2.45 -13.68
CA ARG A 144 -1.28 -3.90 -13.87
C ARG A 144 -0.72 -4.75 -12.75
N PHE A 145 0.48 -4.42 -12.27
CA PHE A 145 1.10 -5.12 -11.15
C PHE A 145 0.34 -4.90 -9.82
N GLY A 146 -0.07 -3.66 -9.54
CA GLY A 146 -0.92 -3.33 -8.40
C GLY A 146 -2.31 -3.95 -8.49
N ALA A 147 -2.92 -3.99 -9.68
CA ALA A 147 -4.16 -4.72 -9.92
C ALA A 147 -3.99 -6.22 -9.68
N TRP A 148 -2.88 -6.82 -10.14
CA TRP A 148 -2.56 -8.23 -9.89
C TRP A 148 -2.34 -8.52 -8.39
N LEU A 149 -1.59 -7.66 -7.70
CA LEU A 149 -1.33 -7.77 -6.24
C LEU A 149 -2.58 -7.57 -5.39
N SER A 150 -3.54 -6.75 -5.83
CA SER A 150 -4.81 -6.56 -5.10
C SER A 150 -5.83 -7.65 -5.43
N GLN A 151 -5.83 -8.17 -6.65
CA GLN A 151 -6.72 -9.26 -7.05
C GLN A 151 -6.33 -10.61 -6.45
N GLY A 152 -5.04 -10.89 -6.21
CA GLY A 152 -4.60 -12.14 -5.57
C GLY A 152 -5.22 -12.37 -4.18
N PRO A 153 -5.05 -11.45 -3.22
CA PRO A 153 -5.63 -11.54 -1.88
C PRO A 153 -7.16 -11.52 -1.89
N LEU A 154 -7.78 -10.70 -2.76
CA LEU A 154 -9.24 -10.67 -2.90
C LEU A 154 -9.79 -11.97 -3.50
N ALA A 155 -9.06 -12.61 -4.42
CA ALA A 155 -9.43 -13.92 -4.95
C ALA A 155 -9.32 -15.02 -3.88
N ILE A 156 -8.31 -14.95 -3.00
CA ILE A 156 -8.16 -15.84 -1.85
C ILE A 156 -9.30 -15.62 -0.84
N LEU A 157 -9.62 -14.37 -0.50
CA LEU A 157 -10.74 -14.04 0.39
C LEU A 157 -12.09 -14.46 -0.19
N ARG A 158 -12.30 -14.29 -1.50
CA ARG A 158 -13.49 -14.77 -2.20
C ARG A 158 -13.59 -16.29 -2.17
N TRP A 159 -12.48 -17.00 -2.40
CA TRP A 159 -12.43 -18.46 -2.31
C TRP A 159 -12.72 -18.98 -0.89
N ILE A 160 -12.20 -18.29 0.15
CA ILE A 160 -12.54 -18.58 1.55
C ILE A 160 -14.02 -18.30 1.82
N GLY A 161 -14.55 -17.19 1.34
CA GLY A 161 -15.95 -16.80 1.46
C GLY A 161 -16.90 -17.81 0.82
N ASP A 162 -16.63 -18.22 -0.42
CA ASP A 162 -17.44 -19.19 -1.16
C ASP A 162 -17.43 -20.57 -0.46
N ARG A 163 -16.29 -20.96 0.13
CA ARG A 163 -16.15 -22.25 0.84
C ARG A 163 -16.80 -22.26 2.22
N THR A 164 -16.77 -21.12 2.92
CA THR A 164 -17.41 -20.95 4.24
C THR A 164 -18.91 -20.76 4.12
N LEU A 165 -19.38 -19.96 3.16
CA LEU A 165 -20.82 -19.77 2.90
C LEU A 165 -21.49 -21.08 2.47
N GLY A 166 -20.85 -21.89 1.62
CA GLY A 166 -21.39 -23.21 1.26
C GLY A 166 -21.51 -24.18 2.44
N THR A 167 -20.61 -24.09 3.43
CA THR A 167 -20.71 -24.90 4.66
C THR A 167 -21.83 -24.40 5.58
N PHE A 168 -22.02 -23.08 5.69
CA PHE A 168 -23.16 -22.50 6.42
C PHE A 168 -24.51 -22.77 5.75
N GLU A 169 -24.58 -22.78 4.42
CA GLU A 169 -25.80 -23.12 3.67
C GLU A 169 -26.18 -24.59 3.90
N THR A 170 -25.19 -25.49 3.93
CA THR A 170 -25.42 -26.92 4.23
C THR A 170 -25.91 -27.14 5.66
N ILE A 171 -25.32 -26.45 6.65
CA ILE A 171 -25.74 -26.51 8.06
C ILE A 171 -27.11 -25.84 8.26
N GLY A 172 -27.36 -24.73 7.56
CA GLY A 172 -28.62 -24.02 7.57
C GLY A 172 -29.76 -24.89 7.03
N HIS A 173 -29.53 -25.61 5.93
CA HIS A 173 -30.49 -26.58 5.41
C HIS A 173 -30.70 -27.76 6.36
N ALA A 174 -29.69 -28.24 7.07
CA ALA A 174 -29.86 -29.33 8.04
C ALA A 174 -30.67 -28.90 9.29
N ILE A 175 -30.51 -27.67 9.76
CA ILE A 175 -31.12 -27.18 11.00
C ILE A 175 -32.50 -26.54 10.76
N PHE A 176 -32.73 -25.85 9.64
CA PHE A 176 -33.98 -25.13 9.35
C PHE A 176 -34.99 -25.91 8.48
N TRP A 177 -34.75 -27.18 8.19
CA TRP A 177 -35.71 -28.02 7.44
C TRP A 177 -36.93 -28.46 8.29
N LEU A 178 -36.76 -28.61 9.60
CA LEU A 178 -37.85 -29.00 10.51
C LEU A 178 -38.94 -27.91 10.69
N PRO A 179 -38.63 -26.61 10.81
CA PRO A 179 -39.64 -25.57 10.96
C PRO A 179 -40.40 -25.20 9.67
N THR A 180 -39.78 -25.36 8.49
CA THR A 180 -40.36 -24.89 7.22
C THR A 180 -41.49 -25.78 6.71
N GLN A 181 -41.45 -27.08 7.00
CA GLN A 181 -42.57 -28.01 6.77
C GLN A 181 -43.78 -27.66 7.66
N ALA A 182 -43.53 -27.32 8.92
CA ALA A 182 -44.58 -26.91 9.86
C ALA A 182 -45.22 -25.56 9.43
N TYR A 183 -44.41 -24.61 8.98
CA TYR A 183 -44.89 -23.30 8.55
C TYR A 183 -45.76 -23.37 7.29
N ARG A 184 -45.41 -24.22 6.29
CA ARG A 184 -46.25 -24.43 5.09
C ARG A 184 -47.62 -25.02 5.41
N LYS A 185 -47.70 -25.93 6.39
CA LYS A 185 -48.99 -26.49 6.84
C LYS A 185 -49.86 -25.46 7.57
N VAL A 186 -49.25 -24.50 8.26
CA VAL A 186 -49.97 -23.45 8.97
C VAL A 186 -50.44 -22.38 7.98
N THR A 187 -49.62 -21.97 7.02
CA THR A 187 -50.01 -20.93 6.06
C THR A 187 -51.05 -21.41 5.05
N SER A 188 -51.09 -22.71 4.71
CA SER A 188 -52.15 -23.26 3.87
C SER A 188 -53.52 -23.26 4.55
N LEU A 189 -53.58 -23.26 5.88
CA LEU A 189 -54.83 -23.11 6.63
C LEU A 189 -55.36 -21.66 6.65
N PHE A 190 -54.50 -20.67 6.39
CA PHE A 190 -54.87 -19.25 6.37
C PHE A 190 -55.14 -18.69 4.96
N GLN A 191 -54.88 -19.46 3.90
CA GLN A 191 -55.25 -19.06 2.53
C GLN A 191 -56.75 -19.31 2.29
N ARG A 192 -57.54 -18.32 2.68
CA ARG A 192 -58.95 -18.20 2.28
C ARG A 192 -59.02 -18.14 0.74
N PRO A 193 -59.84 -18.96 0.07
CA PRO A 193 -59.94 -18.96 -1.39
C PRO A 193 -60.50 -17.62 -1.87
N THR A 194 -59.63 -16.78 -2.42
CA THR A 194 -60.04 -15.55 -3.09
C THR A 194 -60.68 -15.96 -4.42
N THR A 195 -62.00 -15.81 -4.48
CA THR A 195 -62.82 -16.04 -5.67
C THR A 195 -62.27 -15.24 -6.86
N THR A 196 -61.92 -15.99 -7.90
CA THR A 196 -61.57 -15.56 -9.24
C THR A 196 -62.53 -14.50 -9.76
N ARG A 197 -62.05 -13.26 -9.93
CA ARG A 197 -62.72 -12.26 -10.74
C ARG A 197 -62.07 -12.26 -12.11
N GLU A 198 -62.64 -13.08 -12.97
CA GLU A 198 -62.54 -13.07 -14.42
C GLU A 198 -62.77 -11.63 -14.93
N ARG A 199 -61.78 -11.08 -15.63
CA ARG A 199 -61.94 -9.82 -16.37
C ARG A 199 -61.28 -9.95 -17.74
N GLU A 200 -62.11 -10.42 -18.65
CA GLU A 200 -62.34 -9.94 -20.01
C GLU A 200 -61.22 -9.15 -20.71
N THR A 201 -60.68 -9.85 -21.71
CA THR A 201 -60.02 -9.34 -22.91
C THR A 201 -61.02 -8.60 -23.82
N PRO A 202 -60.61 -7.47 -24.42
CA PRO A 202 -60.99 -7.14 -25.80
C PRO A 202 -59.71 -6.89 -26.63
N ALA A 203 -59.38 -7.75 -27.60
CA ALA A 203 -59.90 -7.77 -28.97
C ALA A 203 -59.58 -6.51 -29.80
N SER A 204 -58.58 -6.68 -30.68
CA SER A 204 -58.47 -6.17 -32.07
C SER A 204 -58.25 -4.68 -32.37
N THR A 205 -57.35 -4.44 -33.35
CA THR A 205 -57.35 -3.46 -34.47
C THR A 205 -55.96 -2.81 -34.66
N PRO A 206 -55.53 -2.37 -35.87
CA PRO A 206 -54.87 -3.15 -36.92
C PRO A 206 -53.43 -2.64 -37.20
N ALA A 207 -52.73 -3.32 -38.12
CA ALA A 207 -51.39 -2.98 -38.58
C ALA A 207 -51.30 -1.63 -39.33
N PRO A 208 -50.20 -0.87 -39.19
CA PRO A 208 -49.80 0.13 -40.17
C PRO A 208 -48.61 -0.35 -41.00
N THR A 209 -48.90 -0.55 -42.28
CA THR A 209 -48.15 -0.18 -43.48
C THR A 209 -46.68 0.21 -43.31
N THR A 210 -45.84 -0.63 -43.89
CA THR A 210 -44.43 -0.47 -44.26
C THR A 210 -44.14 0.90 -44.90
N ALA A 211 -43.26 1.68 -44.29
CA ALA A 211 -42.62 2.83 -44.90
C ALA A 211 -41.25 2.42 -45.48
N PRO A 212 -40.84 2.95 -46.65
CA PRO A 212 -39.62 2.55 -47.34
C PRO A 212 -38.35 3.02 -46.62
N GLU A 213 -37.39 2.10 -46.58
CA GLU A 213 -36.03 2.24 -46.04
C GLU A 213 -35.21 3.31 -46.81
N PRO A 214 -34.53 4.24 -46.12
CA PRO A 214 -33.67 5.22 -46.78
C PRO A 214 -32.38 4.56 -47.31
N PRO A 215 -31.84 5.02 -48.46
CA PRO A 215 -30.69 4.40 -49.11
C PRO A 215 -29.44 4.48 -48.24
N SER A 216 -28.85 3.31 -48.02
CA SER A 216 -27.57 3.06 -47.37
C SER A 216 -26.45 3.94 -47.92
N ALA A 217 -25.78 4.67 -47.03
CA ALA A 217 -24.60 5.45 -47.34
C ALA A 217 -23.44 4.58 -47.90
N PRO A 218 -22.61 5.12 -48.81
CA PRO A 218 -21.51 4.38 -49.40
C PRO A 218 -20.44 4.02 -48.37
N ARG A 219 -20.13 2.73 -48.28
CA ARG A 219 -19.01 2.18 -47.50
C ARG A 219 -17.69 2.79 -47.99
N PRO A 220 -16.83 3.32 -47.11
CA PRO A 220 -15.50 3.77 -47.51
C PRO A 220 -14.63 2.58 -47.97
N PRO A 221 -13.74 2.80 -48.95
CA PRO A 221 -12.91 1.75 -49.52
C PRO A 221 -11.95 1.18 -48.48
N ARG A 222 -11.94 -0.15 -48.43
CA ARG A 222 -11.08 -0.98 -47.60
C ARG A 222 -9.62 -0.76 -48.03
N THR A 223 -8.90 0.12 -47.34
CA THR A 223 -7.46 0.29 -47.53
C THR A 223 -6.75 -1.00 -47.13
N THR A 224 -6.39 -1.80 -48.13
CA THR A 224 -5.40 -2.87 -48.05
C THR A 224 -4.06 -2.24 -47.66
N THR A 225 -3.76 -2.23 -46.36
CA THR A 225 -2.44 -1.87 -45.86
C THR A 225 -1.44 -2.90 -46.38
N LEU A 226 -0.71 -2.50 -47.42
CA LEU A 226 0.50 -3.16 -47.89
C LEU A 226 1.40 -3.44 -46.70
N ARG A 227 1.48 -4.73 -46.35
CA ARG A 227 2.41 -5.28 -45.38
C ARG A 227 3.83 -5.14 -45.95
N ARG A 228 4.40 -3.94 -45.80
CA ARG A 228 5.79 -3.65 -46.15
C ARG A 228 6.66 -4.47 -45.21
N ARG A 229 7.13 -5.61 -45.73
CA ARG A 229 8.08 -6.52 -45.10
C ARG A 229 9.39 -5.76 -44.91
N ALA A 230 9.51 -5.07 -43.78
CA ALA A 230 10.76 -4.45 -43.37
C ALA A 230 11.78 -5.57 -43.17
N LYS A 231 12.76 -5.67 -44.07
CA LYS A 231 13.95 -6.49 -43.87
C LYS A 231 14.59 -6.02 -42.56
N MET A 232 14.53 -6.85 -41.52
CA MET A 232 15.30 -6.65 -40.30
C MET A 232 16.77 -6.57 -40.69
N LEU A 233 17.32 -5.36 -40.67
CA LEU A 233 18.77 -5.16 -40.70
C LEU A 233 19.32 -5.80 -39.42
N LYS A 234 20.20 -6.79 -39.59
CA LYS A 234 20.94 -7.43 -38.51
C LYS A 234 21.58 -6.34 -37.63
N PRO A 235 21.40 -6.37 -36.30
CA PRO A 235 22.06 -5.43 -35.42
C PRO A 235 23.58 -5.59 -35.58
N ARG A 236 24.24 -4.52 -36.01
CA ARG A 236 25.69 -4.40 -36.06
C ARG A 236 26.17 -4.46 -34.61
N LYS A 237 26.88 -5.54 -34.26
CA LYS A 237 27.50 -5.70 -32.93
C LYS A 237 28.37 -4.47 -32.68
N ALA A 238 28.02 -3.69 -31.67
CA ALA A 238 28.86 -2.59 -31.21
C ALA A 238 30.21 -3.17 -30.75
N PRO A 239 31.35 -2.53 -31.07
CA PRO A 239 32.63 -2.97 -30.57
C PRO A 239 32.60 -2.91 -29.04
N VAL A 240 32.74 -4.07 -28.42
CA VAL A 240 32.97 -4.19 -26.98
C VAL A 240 34.31 -3.52 -26.72
N VAL A 241 34.27 -2.28 -26.22
CA VAL A 241 35.45 -1.62 -25.69
C VAL A 241 35.85 -2.41 -24.47
N ALA A 242 36.88 -3.26 -24.63
CA ALA A 242 37.50 -3.97 -23.54
C ALA A 242 38.00 -2.94 -22.54
N ARG A 243 37.28 -2.77 -21.43
CA ARG A 243 37.78 -2.06 -20.27
C ARG A 243 38.96 -2.89 -19.76
N ASN A 244 40.16 -2.45 -20.10
CA ASN A 244 41.38 -2.85 -19.41
C ASN A 244 41.22 -2.43 -17.95
N ASN A 245 40.70 -3.34 -17.13
CA ASN A 245 40.89 -3.29 -15.68
C ASN A 245 42.38 -3.46 -15.43
N GLY A 246 43.10 -2.35 -15.48
CA GLY A 246 44.47 -2.26 -15.01
C GLY A 246 44.50 -2.60 -13.53
N HIS A 247 44.73 -3.87 -13.22
CA HIS A 247 45.21 -4.30 -11.92
C HIS A 247 46.66 -3.81 -11.73
N ASN A 248 46.83 -2.50 -11.58
CA ASN A 248 48.03 -1.98 -10.93
C ASN A 248 47.82 -2.08 -9.41
N GLY A 249 48.05 -3.28 -8.89
CA GLY A 249 49.12 -3.59 -7.95
C GLY A 249 49.29 -2.84 -6.63
N ASP A 250 48.55 -1.77 -6.32
CA ASP A 250 48.64 -1.14 -5.00
C ASP A 250 47.56 -1.71 -4.10
N SER A 251 47.91 -2.81 -3.44
CA SER A 251 47.14 -3.34 -2.31
C SER A 251 47.09 -2.24 -1.24
N LEU A 252 45.97 -1.54 -1.17
CA LEU A 252 45.68 -0.52 -0.19
C LEU A 252 45.71 -1.17 1.20
N ARG A 253 46.89 -1.19 1.83
CA ARG A 253 47.09 -1.72 3.18
C ARG A 253 46.49 -0.72 4.16
N LEU A 254 45.25 -0.97 4.57
CA LEU A 254 44.64 -0.29 5.70
C LEU A 254 45.42 -0.68 6.97
N THR A 255 46.45 0.08 7.31
CA THR A 255 47.12 0.04 8.61
C THR A 255 46.27 0.78 9.63
N GLY A 256 45.07 0.25 9.89
CA GLY A 256 44.25 0.69 11.01
C GLY A 256 44.80 0.10 12.30
N VAL A 257 45.15 0.96 13.26
CA VAL A 257 45.40 0.50 14.63
C VAL A 257 44.08 0.03 15.20
N VAL A 258 43.87 -1.28 15.29
CA VAL A 258 42.67 -1.86 15.88
C VAL A 258 42.78 -1.74 17.39
N GLU A 259 41.91 -0.94 17.99
CA GLU A 259 41.77 -0.82 19.44
C GLU A 259 40.80 -1.88 19.95
N ASP A 260 41.28 -2.81 20.76
CA ASP A 260 40.43 -3.76 21.46
C ASP A 260 39.78 -3.08 22.67
N ARG A 261 38.44 -3.09 22.75
CA ARG A 261 37.68 -2.52 23.88
C ARG A 261 36.93 -3.61 24.65
N CYS A 262 36.90 -3.47 25.97
CA CYS A 262 36.18 -4.37 26.85
C CYS A 262 34.66 -4.16 26.71
N PRO A 263 33.86 -5.20 26.38
CA PRO A 263 32.40 -5.07 26.26
C PRO A 263 31.68 -4.61 27.54
N TYR A 264 32.31 -4.71 28.71
CA TYR A 264 31.67 -4.39 30.00
C TYR A 264 31.81 -2.93 30.41
N CYS A 265 33.02 -2.38 30.31
CA CYS A 265 33.31 -1.01 30.72
C CYS A 265 33.57 -0.08 29.53
N LEU A 266 33.67 -0.62 28.30
CA LEU A 266 33.98 0.11 27.06
C LEU A 266 35.36 0.80 27.02
N ASP A 267 36.18 0.56 28.04
CA ASP A 267 37.58 0.97 28.10
C ASP A 267 38.45 0.14 27.14
N VAL A 268 39.52 0.77 26.64
CA VAL A 268 40.52 0.10 25.79
C VAL A 268 41.34 -0.88 26.63
N VAL A 269 41.44 -2.13 26.17
CA VAL A 269 42.19 -3.20 26.84
C VAL A 269 43.60 -3.26 26.26
N LYS A 270 44.59 -2.80 27.01
CA LYS A 270 46.00 -2.92 26.61
C LYS A 270 46.54 -4.30 26.97
N LYS A 271 47.44 -4.87 26.16
CA LYS A 271 48.06 -6.20 26.44
C LYS A 271 48.75 -6.32 27.81
N LYS A 272 49.14 -5.18 28.41
CA LYS A 272 49.75 -5.08 29.74
C LYS A 272 48.93 -4.13 30.63
N ASP A 273 47.61 -4.27 30.60
CA ASP A 273 46.73 -3.49 31.47
C ASP A 273 47.01 -3.83 32.95
N PRO A 274 47.20 -2.84 33.85
CA PRO A 274 47.43 -3.09 35.27
C PRO A 274 46.29 -3.83 35.96
N ARG A 275 45.06 -3.76 35.43
CA ARG A 275 43.91 -4.53 35.95
C ARG A 275 43.99 -6.02 35.59
N GLY A 276 44.94 -6.41 34.73
CA GLY A 276 45.02 -7.75 34.13
C GLY A 276 44.07 -7.91 32.94
N VAL A 277 44.39 -8.85 32.05
CA VAL A 277 43.58 -9.13 30.85
C VAL A 277 43.19 -10.60 30.82
N LYS A 278 41.90 -10.87 30.65
CA LYS A 278 41.35 -12.22 30.43
C LYS A 278 40.73 -12.28 29.03
N LYS A 279 41.10 -13.27 28.23
CA LYS A 279 40.46 -13.50 26.92
C LYS A 279 39.33 -14.50 27.08
N CYS A 280 38.21 -14.25 26.42
CA CYS A 280 37.14 -15.23 26.33
C CYS A 280 37.62 -16.47 25.57
N GLU A 281 37.36 -17.66 26.10
CA GLU A 281 37.76 -18.93 25.47
C GLU A 281 36.97 -19.24 24.20
N VAL A 282 35.80 -18.61 24.01
CA VAL A 282 34.92 -18.84 22.86
C VAL A 282 35.20 -17.85 21.73
N CYS A 283 35.13 -16.54 21.97
CA CYS A 283 35.32 -15.52 20.92
C CYS A 283 36.74 -14.90 20.86
N GLY A 284 37.59 -15.14 21.86
CA GLY A 284 38.93 -14.55 21.93
C GLY A 284 38.97 -13.05 22.27
N THR A 285 37.83 -12.38 22.44
CA THR A 285 37.75 -10.96 22.82
C THR A 285 38.44 -10.73 24.17
N PRO A 286 39.32 -9.72 24.29
CA PRO A 286 39.96 -9.41 25.56
C PRO A 286 39.04 -8.59 26.47
N HIS A 287 39.07 -8.92 27.76
CA HIS A 287 38.36 -8.23 28.83
C HIS A 287 39.35 -7.85 29.92
N HIS A 288 39.06 -6.80 30.69
CA HIS A 288 39.76 -6.55 31.95
C HIS A 288 39.44 -7.66 32.96
N ALA A 289 40.43 -8.11 33.73
CA ALA A 289 40.28 -9.27 34.62
C ALA A 289 39.30 -9.01 35.77
N ASP A 290 39.18 -7.77 36.24
CA ASP A 290 38.20 -7.31 37.23
C ASP A 290 36.77 -7.41 36.68
N CYS A 291 36.50 -6.88 35.48
CA CYS A 291 35.20 -6.99 34.82
C CYS A 291 34.82 -8.45 34.55
N TRP A 292 35.81 -9.29 34.22
CA TRP A 292 35.61 -10.73 34.04
C TRP A 292 35.29 -11.44 35.37
N ALA A 293 35.94 -11.06 36.48
CA ALA A 293 35.69 -11.66 37.79
C ALA A 293 34.27 -11.39 38.30
N ILE A 294 33.69 -10.23 37.97
CA ILE A 294 32.31 -9.87 38.34
C ILE A 294 31.29 -10.68 37.53
N THR A 295 31.49 -10.78 36.22
CA THR A 295 30.50 -11.39 35.31
C THR A 295 30.66 -12.92 35.16
N GLY A 296 31.87 -13.44 35.36
CA GLY A 296 32.22 -14.86 35.29
C GLY A 296 32.22 -15.49 33.89
N LYS A 297 31.62 -14.83 32.89
CA LYS A 297 31.49 -15.31 31.50
C LYS A 297 31.41 -14.15 30.53
N CYS A 298 31.65 -14.39 29.24
CA CYS A 298 31.47 -13.40 28.17
C CYS A 298 29.98 -13.21 27.82
N GLN A 299 29.51 -11.96 27.71
CA GLN A 299 28.15 -11.61 27.29
C GLN A 299 28.01 -11.38 25.78
N VAL A 300 29.11 -11.41 25.03
CA VAL A 300 29.04 -11.33 23.57
C VAL A 300 28.34 -12.59 23.06
N PRO A 301 27.25 -12.48 22.28
CA PRO A 301 26.56 -13.64 21.74
C PRO A 301 27.52 -14.47 20.88
N HIS A 302 27.84 -15.66 21.35
CA HIS A 302 28.57 -16.64 20.55
C HIS A 302 27.53 -17.37 19.68
N LEU A 303 27.67 -17.28 18.36
CA LEU A 303 26.93 -18.16 17.47
C LEU A 303 27.43 -19.58 17.78
N ASN A 304 26.54 -20.44 18.29
CA ASN A 304 26.86 -21.81 18.74
C ASN A 304 27.84 -22.51 17.78
N THR A 305 29.09 -22.63 18.21
CA THR A 305 30.11 -23.51 17.62
C THR A 305 30.08 -24.86 18.32
#